data_AF-A0A969BR36-F1
#
_entry.id   AF-A0A969BR36-F1
#
_cell.length_a   1.000
_cell.length_b   1.000
_cell.length_c   1.000
_cell.angle_alpha   90.00
_cell.angle_beta   90.00
_cell.angle_gamma   90.00
#
_symmetry.space_group_name_H-M   'P 1'
#
loop_
_entity.id
_entity.type
_entity.pdbx_description
1 polymer ?
#
loop_
_entity_poly.entity_id
_entity_poly.type
_entity_poly.pdbx_seq_one_letter_code
_entity_poly.pdbx_strand_id
1 'polypeptide(L)' 'MSYLEKDFFLTTETARVLFHDVAAAQPIIDFHTHLPVPDLVENRSYQNLTELWLKHDHYKWRALARWE' A
#
# COMPACT_ATOMS: atom_id res chain seq x y z
N MET A 1 12.32 10.85 -16.97
CA MET A 1 11.27 10.26 -16.10
C MET A 1 11.76 10.39 -14.68
N SER A 2 11.00 11.05 -13.81
CA SER A 2 11.32 11.12 -12.38
C SER A 2 10.68 9.92 -11.66
N TYR A 3 11.29 9.50 -10.56
CA TYR A 3 10.90 8.33 -9.78
C TYR A 3 9.59 8.60 -9.02
N LEU A 4 8.63 7.67 -9.07
CA LEU A 4 7.31 7.77 -8.41
C LEU A 4 6.50 9.04 -8.75
N GLU A 5 6.57 9.49 -10.00
CA GLU A 5 5.74 10.62 -10.48
C GLU A 5 4.28 10.21 -10.74
N LYS A 6 3.44 11.20 -11.06
CA LYS A 6 2.00 11.01 -11.35
C LYS A 6 1.66 9.90 -12.37
N ASP A 7 2.55 9.64 -13.32
CA ASP A 7 2.37 8.65 -14.38
C ASP A 7 3.17 7.36 -14.11
N PHE A 8 3.46 7.07 -12.84
CA PHE A 8 4.18 5.86 -12.45
C PHE A 8 3.45 4.60 -12.95
N PHE A 9 4.16 3.78 -13.73
CA PHE A 9 3.62 2.65 -14.51
C PHE A 9 2.63 2.98 -15.65
N LEU A 10 2.29 4.24 -15.90
CA LEU A 10 1.37 4.68 -16.96
C LEU A 10 2.12 5.06 -18.23
N THR A 11 2.53 4.06 -19.03
CA THR A 11 3.41 4.25 -20.18
C THR A 11 2.70 4.68 -21.47
N THR A 12 1.37 4.61 -21.52
CA THR A 12 0.55 4.97 -22.70
C THR A 12 -0.49 6.02 -22.36
N GLU A 13 -0.97 6.73 -23.38
CA GLU A 13 -2.04 7.71 -23.20
C GLU A 13 -3.34 7.06 -22.69
N THR A 14 -3.69 5.90 -23.23
CA THR A 14 -4.83 5.11 -22.76
C THR A 14 -4.70 4.76 -21.27
N ALA A 15 -3.50 4.38 -20.79
CA ALA A 15 -3.30 4.07 -19.37
C ALA A 15 -3.48 5.30 -18.47
N ARG A 16 -3.02 6.47 -18.91
CA ARG A 16 -3.21 7.74 -18.19
C ARG A 16 -4.68 8.09 -18.06
N VAL A 17 -5.45 8.05 -19.16
CA VAL A 17 -6.88 8.34 -19.16
C VAL A 17 -7.64 7.36 -18.26
N LEU A 18 -7.41 6.06 -18.42
CA LEU A 18 -8.10 5.05 -17.61
C LEU A 18 -7.79 5.18 -16.11
N PHE A 19 -6.56 5.52 -15.75
CA PHE A 19 -6.21 5.69 -14.35
C PHE A 19 -6.72 7.02 -13.78
N HIS A 20 -6.33 8.15 -14.37
CA HIS A 20 -6.59 9.48 -13.80
C HIS A 20 -8.07 9.88 -13.89
N ASP A 21 -8.76 9.53 -14.98
CA ASP A 21 -10.14 9.98 -15.20
C ASP A 21 -11.18 8.99 -14.66
N VAL A 22 -10.79 7.73 -14.42
CA VAL A 22 -11.71 6.67 -13.99
C VAL A 22 -11.25 6.03 -12.69
N ALA A 23 -10.12 5.31 -12.69
CA ALA A 23 -9.76 4.41 -11.59
C ALA A 23 -9.38 5.13 -10.29
N ALA A 24 -8.65 6.25 -10.36
CA ALA A 24 -8.09 6.94 -9.21
C ALA A 24 -9.15 7.48 -8.22
N ALA A 25 -10.34 7.81 -8.72
CA ALA A 25 -11.45 8.32 -7.90
C ALA A 25 -12.38 7.22 -7.38
N GLN A 26 -12.19 5.95 -7.76
CA GLN A 26 -13.05 4.87 -7.29
C GLN A 26 -12.78 4.53 -5.82
N PRO A 27 -13.81 4.10 -5.07
CA PRO A 27 -13.59 3.58 -3.72
C PRO A 27 -12.81 2.27 -3.74
N ILE A 28 -12.10 1.99 -2.65
CA ILE A 28 -11.44 0.70 -2.43
C ILE A 28 -12.48 -0.28 -1.89
N ILE A 29 -12.59 -1.44 -2.55
CA ILE A 29 -13.40 -2.57 -2.08
C ILE A 29 -12.42 -3.70 -1.69
N ASP A 30 -12.04 -3.74 -0.41
CA ASP A 30 -11.09 -4.72 0.13
C ASP A 30 -11.82 -5.92 0.75
N PHE A 31 -12.32 -6.83 -0.11
CA PHE A 31 -13.15 -7.97 0.32
C PHE A 31 -12.38 -9.06 1.07
N HIS A 32 -11.05 -9.06 1.02
CA HIS A 32 -10.21 -10.04 1.68
C HIS A 32 -8.96 -9.36 2.23
N THR A 33 -8.92 -9.21 3.54
CA THR A 33 -7.84 -8.58 4.26
C THR A 33 -7.57 -9.29 5.58
N HIS A 34 -6.40 -9.05 6.14
CA HIS A 34 -5.98 -9.60 7.44
C HIS A 34 -5.83 -8.52 8.51
N LEU A 35 -6.49 -7.37 8.32
CA LEU A 35 -6.49 -6.30 9.31
C LEU A 35 -7.05 -6.80 10.65
N PRO A 36 -6.36 -6.53 11.77
CA PRO A 36 -6.84 -6.91 13.09
C PRO A 36 -8.08 -6.08 13.46
N VAL A 37 -9.22 -6.74 13.63
CA VAL A 37 -10.50 -6.12 14.03
C VAL A 37 -10.37 -5.26 15.30
N PRO A 38 -9.64 -5.68 16.36
CA PRO A 38 -9.47 -4.85 17.56
C PRO A 38 -8.83 -3.49 17.27
N ASP A 39 -7.80 -3.44 16.41
CA ASP A 39 -7.13 -2.18 16.06
C ASP A 39 -8.10 -1.20 15.37
N LEU A 40 -9.04 -1.72 14.57
CA LEU A 40 -10.08 -0.93 13.91
C LEU A 40 -11.10 -0.38 14.90
N VAL A 41 -11.61 -1.24 15.79
CA VAL A 41 -12.63 -0.88 16.79
C VAL A 41 -12.09 0.14 17.79
N GLU A 42 -10.83 -0.01 18.20
CA GLU A 42 -10.18 0.86 19.18
C GLU A 42 -9.61 2.15 18.56
N ASN A 43 -9.67 2.29 17.23
CA ASN A 43 -9.00 3.36 16.48
C ASN A 43 -7.53 3.49 16.92
N ARG A 44 -6.82 2.35 16.89
CA ARG A 44 -5.49 2.23 17.47
C ARG A 44 -4.52 3.24 16.87
N SER A 45 -3.82 3.96 17.74
CA SER A 45 -2.65 4.75 17.37
C SER A 45 -1.37 3.94 17.56
N TYR A 46 -0.47 3.98 16.58
CA TYR A 46 0.83 3.31 16.65
C TYR A 46 1.87 4.20 17.34
N GLN A 47 2.76 3.62 18.14
CA GLN A 47 3.75 4.36 18.93
C GLN A 47 4.86 4.96 18.07
N ASN A 48 5.22 4.30 16.97
CA ASN A 48 6.25 4.74 16.04
C ASN A 48 6.14 4.02 14.68
N LEU A 49 6.95 4.45 13.72
CA LEU A 49 6.95 3.88 12.38
C LEU A 49 7.38 2.41 12.34
N THR A 50 8.35 2.01 13.17
CA THR A 50 8.80 0.62 13.26
C THR A 50 7.64 -0.31 13.64
N GLU A 51 6.82 0.12 14.60
CA GLU A 51 5.62 -0.61 14.99
C GLU A 51 4.65 -0.78 13.82
N LEU A 52 4.33 0.32 13.13
CA LEU A 52 3.38 0.31 12.01
C LEU A 52 3.89 -0.52 10.82
N TRP A 53 5.15 -0.32 10.42
CA TRP A 53 5.69 -0.85 9.17
C TRP A 53 6.32 -2.23 9.27
N LEU A 54 6.85 -2.63 10.43
CA LEU A 54 7.55 -3.91 10.58
C LEU A 54 6.72 -4.98 11.27
N LYS A 55 5.69 -4.67 12.07
CA LYS A 55 4.93 -5.70 12.82
C LYS A 55 4.01 -6.56 11.95
N HIS A 56 3.58 -6.05 10.80
CA HIS A 56 2.67 -6.74 9.88
C HIS A 56 3.38 -7.07 8.56
N ASP A 57 2.83 -8.04 7.84
CA ASP A 57 3.33 -8.58 6.57
C ASP A 57 4.85 -8.85 6.54
N HIS A 58 5.16 -10.13 6.58
CA HIS A 58 6.49 -10.70 6.68
C HIS A 58 7.47 -10.44 5.53
N TYR A 59 7.11 -9.71 4.47
CA TYR A 59 7.99 -9.45 3.32
C TYR A 59 9.28 -8.73 3.70
N LYS A 60 9.21 -7.74 4.61
CA LYS A 60 10.40 -7.01 5.08
C LYS A 60 11.33 -7.93 5.87
N TRP A 61 10.78 -8.78 6.74
CA TRP A 61 11.55 -9.78 7.47
C TRP A 61 12.16 -10.84 6.56
N ARG A 62 11.40 -11.33 5.58
CA ARG A 62 11.90 -12.27 4.57
C ARG A 62 13.08 -11.69 3.79
N ALA A 63 13.02 -10.39 3.45
CA ALA A 63 14.12 -9.71 2.81
C ALA A 63 15.35 -9.66 3.74
N LEU A 64 15.19 -9.20 4.99
CA LEU A 64 16.28 -9.11 5.98
C LEU A 64 16.93 -10.47 6.31
N ALA A 65 16.13 -11.54 6.39
CA ALA A 65 16.62 -12.89 6.71
C ALA A 65 17.42 -13.54 5.55
N ARG A 66 17.38 -12.95 4.36
CA ARG A 66 18.15 -13.39 3.18
C ARG A 66 19.48 -12.67 3.01
N TRP A 67 19.88 -11.88 4.00
CA TRP A 67 21.19 -11.21 3.99
C TRP A 67 22.25 -12.22 4.41
N GLU A 68 22.71 -13.00 3.42
CA GLU A 68 24.03 -13.64 3.41
C GLU A 68 25.01 -12.78 2.59
#